data_AF-A0A212C461-F1
#
_entry.id   AF-A0A212C461-F1
#
_cell.length_a   1.000
_cell.length_b   1.000
_cell.length_c   1.000
_cell.angle_alpha   90.00
_cell.angle_beta   90.00
_cell.angle_gamma   90.00
#
_symmetry.space_group_name_H-M   'P 1'
#
loop_
_entity.id
_entity.type
_entity.pdbx_description
1 polymer ?
#
loop_
_entity_poly.entity_id
_entity_poly.type
_entity_poly.pdbx_seq_one_letter_code
_entity_poly.pdbx_strand_id
1 'polypeptide(L)' 'MIAAVSLGFFGSIFALIGMKCTKVGGSDKAKAKIACLAGIVFILSGLCSMTGCSLYANKITTEFFDPLFVEQ' A
#
# COMPACT_ATOMS: atom_id res chain seq x y z
N MET A 1 7.42 -0.15 4.76
CA MET A 1 7.74 0.49 3.45
C MET A 1 8.05 -0.55 2.35
N ILE A 2 9.02 -1.46 2.48
CA ILE A 2 9.30 -2.48 1.42
C ILE A 2 8.07 -3.32 1.04
N ALA A 3 7.31 -3.80 2.03
CA ALA A 3 6.09 -4.58 1.79
C ALA A 3 5.01 -3.76 1.04
N ALA A 4 4.88 -2.48 1.36
CA ALA A 4 3.96 -1.59 0.65
C ALA A 4 4.38 -1.40 -0.82
N VAL A 5 5.67 -1.18 -1.09
CA VAL A 5 6.17 -1.03 -2.46
C VAL A 5 5.93 -2.29 -3.29
N SER A 6 6.23 -3.47 -2.73
CA SER A 6 6.00 -4.75 -3.41
C SER A 6 4.51 -4.98 -3.68
N LEU A 7 3.64 -4.78 -2.70
CA LEU A 7 2.18 -4.88 -2.87
C LEU A 7 1.64 -3.85 -3.88
N GLY A 8 2.18 -2.62 -3.90
CA GLY A 8 1.79 -1.57 -4.83
C GLY A 8 2.19 -1.88 -6.28
N PHE A 9 3.36 -2.50 -6.47
CA PHE A 9 3.82 -2.96 -7.77
C PHE A 9 2.91 -4.06 -8.33
N PHE A 10 2.65 -5.11 -7.54
CA PHE A 10 1.72 -6.17 -7.94
C PHE A 10 0.29 -5.63 -8.14
N GLY A 11 -0.18 -4.74 -7.26
CA GLY A 11 -1.48 -4.09 -7.39
C GLY A 11 -1.63 -3.32 -8.69
N SER A 12 -0.59 -2.60 -9.13
CA SER A 12 -0.56 -1.89 -10.41
C SER A 12 -0.65 -2.84 -11.60
N ILE A 13 0.06 -3.97 -11.56
CA ILE A 13 -0.02 -5.01 -12.60
C ILE A 13 -1.43 -5.59 -12.68
N PHE A 14 -2.03 -5.95 -11.54
CA PHE A 14 -3.40 -6.47 -11.52
C PHE A 14 -4.42 -5.43 -11.98
N ALA A 15 -4.21 -4.14 -11.67
CA ALA A 15 -5.07 -3.06 -12.14
C ALA A 15 -5.04 -2.95 -13.68
N LEU A 16 -3.85 -3.03 -14.29
CA LEU A 16 -3.71 -3.05 -15.76
C LEU A 16 -4.43 -4.25 -16.39
N ILE A 17 -4.33 -5.43 -15.80
CA ILE A 17 -5.02 -6.65 -16.29
C ILE A 17 -6.56 -6.53 -16.15
N GLY A 18 -7.04 -5.83 -15.14
CA GLY A 18 -8.47 -5.65 -14.85
C GLY A 18 -9.20 -4.66 -15.77
N MET A 19 -8.49 -3.85 -16.57
CA MET A 19 -9.13 -2.88 -17.47
C MET A 19 -9.72 -3.57 -18.70
N LYS A 20 -10.85 -3.03 -19.21
CA LYS A 20 -11.52 -3.55 -20.42
C LYS A 20 -10.63 -3.49 -21.66
N CYS A 21 -9.75 -2.51 -21.76
CA CYS A 21 -8.81 -2.35 -22.87
C CYS A 21 -7.66 -3.37 -22.88
N THR A 22 -7.45 -4.12 -21.79
CA THR A 22 -6.40 -5.14 -21.71
C THR A 22 -6.92 -6.50 -22.17
N LYS A 23 -6.27 -7.13 -23.14
CA LYS A 23 -6.73 -8.41 -23.73
C LYS A 23 -6.52 -9.63 -22.82
N VAL A 24 -5.69 -9.50 -21.78
CA VAL A 24 -5.40 -10.54 -20.78
C VAL A 24 -6.48 -10.51 -19.68
N GLY A 25 -7.01 -11.67 -19.24
CA GLY A 25 -7.95 -11.73 -18.09
C GLY A 25 -9.35 -12.30 -18.35
N GLY A 26 -9.59 -12.98 -19.47
CA GLY A 26 -10.83 -13.73 -19.70
C GLY A 26 -12.08 -12.84 -19.88
N SER A 27 -13.20 -13.24 -19.28
CA SER A 27 -14.51 -12.55 -19.38
C SER A 27 -14.55 -11.21 -18.61
N ASP A 28 -15.40 -10.27 -19.04
CA ASP A 28 -15.64 -8.98 -18.36
C ASP A 28 -15.95 -9.11 -16.86
N LYS A 29 -16.65 -10.18 -16.45
CA LYS A 29 -16.93 -10.47 -15.04
C LYS A 29 -15.64 -10.75 -14.25
N ALA A 30 -14.71 -11.49 -14.84
CA ALA A 30 -13.42 -11.79 -14.21
C ALA A 30 -12.54 -10.54 -14.14
N LYS A 31 -12.50 -9.73 -15.21
CA LYS A 31 -11.80 -8.43 -15.24
C LYS A 31 -12.30 -7.47 -14.16
N ALA A 32 -13.62 -7.38 -13.98
CA ALA A 32 -14.21 -6.56 -12.92
C ALA A 32 -13.81 -7.03 -11.51
N LYS A 33 -13.75 -8.35 -11.27
CA LYS A 33 -13.26 -8.91 -10.01
C LYS A 33 -11.78 -8.61 -9.78
N ILE A 34 -10.95 -8.77 -10.81
CA ILE A 34 -9.51 -8.50 -10.76
C ILE A 34 -9.26 -7.01 -10.49
N ALA A 35 -9.96 -6.10 -11.17
CA ALA A 35 -9.85 -4.66 -10.93
C ALA A 35 -10.25 -4.27 -9.50
N CYS A 36 -11.31 -4.88 -8.97
CA CYS A 36 -11.73 -4.67 -7.58
C CYS A 36 -10.68 -5.17 -6.58
N LEU A 37 -10.15 -6.38 -6.78
CA LEU A 37 -9.07 -6.94 -5.96
C LEU A 37 -7.81 -6.08 -6.03
N ALA A 38 -7.43 -5.60 -7.22
CA ALA A 38 -6.29 -4.71 -7.41
C ALA A 38 -6.45 -3.41 -6.60
N GLY A 39 -7.64 -2.81 -6.61
CA GLY A 39 -7.96 -1.63 -5.80
C GLY A 39 -7.80 -1.88 -4.30
N ILE A 40 -8.30 -3.01 -3.79
CA ILE A 40 -8.16 -3.38 -2.37
C ILE A 40 -6.68 -3.53 -2.00
N VAL A 41 -5.89 -4.23 -2.83
CA VAL A 41 -4.45 -4.40 -2.59
C VAL A 41 -3.71 -3.06 -2.62
N PHE A 42 -4.11 -2.13 -3.50
CA PHE A 42 -3.52 -0.81 -3.60
C PHE A 42 -3.81 0.06 -2.37
N ILE A 43 -5.05 0.02 -1.85
CA ILE A 43 -5.43 0.68 -0.60
C ILE A 43 -4.59 0.13 0.57
N LEU A 44 -4.48 -1.20 0.68
CA LEU A 44 -3.71 -1.85 1.75
C LEU A 44 -2.21 -1.50 1.67
N SER A 45 -1.64 -1.42 0.46
CA SER A 45 -0.28 -0.94 0.24
C SER A 45 -0.10 0.48 0.78
N GLY A 46 -1.01 1.40 0.43
CA GLY A 46 -0.98 2.79 0.91
C GLY A 46 -1.06 2.89 2.42
N LEU A 47 -1.98 2.15 3.04
CA LEU A 47 -2.13 2.09 4.51
C LEU A 47 -0.85 1.58 5.18
N CYS A 48 -0.23 0.53 4.65
CA CYS A 48 1.00 -0.03 5.19
C CYS A 48 2.17 0.97 5.15
N SER A 49 2.29 1.77 4.08
CA SER A 49 3.27 2.86 4.02
C SER A 49 2.98 3.95 5.04
N MET A 50 1.71 4.37 5.16
CA MET A 50 1.31 5.41 6.11
C MET A 50 1.58 5.01 7.55
N THR A 51 1.26 3.78 7.96
CA THR A 51 1.59 3.28 9.30
C THR A 51 3.08 3.34 9.59
N GLY A 52 3.93 2.98 8.62
CA GLY A 52 5.39 3.08 8.77
C GLY A 52 5.86 4.51 9.06
N CYS A 53 5.37 5.49 8.29
CA CYS A 53 5.68 6.90 8.51
C CYS A 53 5.11 7.41 9.85
N SER A 54 3.88 7.04 10.20
CA SER A 54 3.23 7.45 11.45
C SER A 54 3.96 6.93 12.68
N LEU A 55 4.43 5.68 12.67
CA LEU A 55 5.20 5.14 13.79
C LEU A 55 6.55 5.84 13.93
N TYR A 56 7.23 6.11 12.82
CA TYR A 56 8.48 6.86 12.84
C TYR A 56 8.27 8.28 13.39
N ALA A 57 7.27 9.01 12.89
CA ALA A 57 6.94 10.35 13.37
C ALA A 57 6.55 10.33 14.85
N ASN A 58 5.74 9.36 15.29
CA ASN A 58 5.35 9.22 16.69
C ASN A 58 6.56 8.95 17.59
N LYS A 59 7.52 8.13 17.14
CA LYS A 59 8.77 7.91 17.87
C LYS A 59 9.52 9.23 18.03
N ILE A 60 9.80 9.96 16.95
CA ILE A 60 10.50 11.25 17.01
C ILE A 60 9.79 12.24 17.95
N THR A 61 8.47 12.37 17.87
CA THR A 61 7.70 13.25 18.76
C THR A 61 7.82 12.80 20.21
N THR A 62 7.73 11.49 20.48
CA THR A 62 7.83 10.97 21.85
C THR A 62 9.22 11.24 22.43
N GLU A 63 10.29 10.97 21.67
CA GLU A 63 11.65 11.28 22.09
C GLU A 63 11.84 12.79 22.36
N PHE A 64 11.24 13.67 21.54
CA PHE A 64 11.35 15.13 21.72
C PHE A 64 10.64 15.67 22.96
N PHE A 65 9.53 15.04 23.37
CA PHE A 65 8.71 15.47 24.51
C PHE A 65 8.99 14.68 25.79
N ASP A 66 9.91 13.70 25.75
CA ASP A 66 10.28 12.92 26.92
C ASP A 66 11.26 13.69 27.82
N PRO A 67 10.87 14.03 29.07
CA PRO A 67 11.72 14.80 29.98
C PRO A 67 12.92 14.00 30.52
N LEU A 68 13.00 12.70 30.23
CA LEU A 68 14.13 11.82 30.56
C LEU A 68 14.94 11.40 29.33
N PHE A 69 14.75 12.06 28.18
CA PHE A 69 15.51 11.78 26.97
C PHE A 69 17.00 12.12 27.18
N VAL A 70 17.80 11.11 27.51
CA VAL A 70 19.27 11.14 27.47
C VAL A 70 19.68 10.81 26.05
N GLU A 71 20.18 11.81 25.34
CA GLU A 71 20.78 11.61 24.01
C GLU A 71 21.92 10.58 24.13
N GLN A 72 21.83 9.47 23.40
CA GLN A 72 22.88 8.46 23.30
C GLN A 72 23.54 8.51 21.93
#